data_AF-A0A955IHC8-F1
#
_entry.id   AF-A0A955IHC8-F1
#
_cell.length_a   1.000
_cell.length_b   1.000
_cell.length_c   1.000
_cell.angle_alpha   90.00
_cell.angle_beta   90.00
_cell.angle_gamma   90.00
#
_symmetry.space_group_name_H-M   'P 1'
#
loop_
_entity.id
_entity.type
_entity.pdbx_description
1 polymer ?
#
loop_
_entity_poly.entity_id
_entity_poly.type
_entity_poly.pdbx_seq_one_letter_code
_entity_poly.pdbx_strand_id
1 'polypeptide(L)'
;MSKHPSTPKKKTLAKKPSTAKRDRRMAAAAEAIRQRLGLETLADRKRDALDFHDISVAAIREVIEIAFDAGWNAGFEAGSLLHE
;
A
#
# COMPACT_ATOMS: atom_id res chain seq x y z
N MET A 1 2.57 -46.32 -26.20
CA MET A 1 3.44 -45.17 -25.88
C MET A 1 2.58 -44.00 -25.40
N SER A 2 2.12 -44.03 -24.15
CA SER A 2 1.23 -42.97 -23.62
C SER A 2 2.07 -41.85 -23.02
N LYS A 3 2.17 -40.72 -23.72
CA LYS A 3 2.77 -39.49 -23.17
C LYS A 3 1.73 -38.81 -22.29
N HIS A 4 1.95 -38.85 -20.98
CA HIS A 4 1.22 -38.01 -20.02
C HIS A 4 1.70 -36.55 -20.19
N PRO A 5 0.79 -35.55 -20.31
CA PRO A 5 1.19 -34.15 -20.27
C PRO A 5 1.50 -33.75 -18.83
N SER A 6 2.76 -33.41 -18.55
CA SER A 6 3.17 -32.79 -17.28
C SER A 6 2.64 -31.35 -17.23
N THR A 7 1.58 -31.11 -16.45
CA THR A 7 1.17 -29.76 -16.07
C THR A 7 2.21 -29.12 -15.15
N PRO A 8 2.69 -27.90 -15.41
CA PRO A 8 3.63 -27.24 -14.51
C PRO A 8 2.88 -26.80 -13.24
N LYS A 9 3.30 -27.32 -12.08
CA LYS A 9 2.79 -26.88 -10.78
C LYS A 9 3.11 -25.38 -10.59
N LYS A 10 2.09 -24.52 -10.59
CA LYS A 10 2.22 -23.12 -10.14
C LYS A 10 2.69 -23.14 -8.68
N LYS A 11 3.95 -22.76 -8.47
CA LYS A 11 4.52 -22.54 -7.14
C LYS A 11 3.86 -21.29 -6.56
N THR A 12 2.79 -21.45 -5.79
CA THR A 12 2.21 -20.36 -5.01
C THR A 12 3.26 -19.97 -3.97
N LEU A 13 3.93 -18.83 -4.16
CA LEU A 13 4.77 -18.24 -3.11
C LEU A 13 3.85 -17.88 -1.94
N ALA A 14 3.86 -18.70 -0.89
CA ALA A 14 3.27 -18.35 0.38
C ALA A 14 3.97 -17.07 0.86
N LYS A 15 3.24 -15.94 0.89
CA LYS A 15 3.74 -14.69 1.47
C LYS A 15 4.15 -14.97 2.91
N LYS A 16 5.43 -14.74 3.24
CA LYS A 16 5.90 -14.79 4.63
C LYS A 16 5.04 -13.83 5.47
N PRO A 17 4.63 -14.21 6.69
CA PRO A 17 3.65 -13.48 7.50
C PRO A 17 4.07 -12.02 7.81
N SER A 18 5.37 -11.73 7.84
CA SER A 18 5.90 -10.37 8.05
C SER A 18 5.55 -9.39 6.93
N THR A 19 5.42 -9.86 5.69
CA THR A 19 5.07 -9.02 4.54
C THR A 19 3.59 -8.61 4.57
N ALA A 20 2.70 -9.50 5.00
CA ALA A 20 1.26 -9.21 5.06
C ALA A 20 0.91 -8.12 6.11
N LYS A 21 1.60 -8.11 7.26
CA LYS A 21 1.42 -7.06 8.30
C LYS A 21 1.90 -5.70 7.79
N ARG A 22 3.03 -5.67 7.08
CA ARG A 22 3.54 -4.45 6.43
C ARG A 22 2.57 -3.93 5.38
N ASP A 23 2.10 -4.80 4.48
CA ASP A 23 1.15 -4.43 3.42
C ASP A 23 -0.12 -3.78 3.98
N ARG A 24 -0.68 -4.34 5.08
CA ARG A 24 -1.86 -3.77 5.75
C ARG A 24 -1.60 -2.38 6.34
N ARG A 25 -0.44 -2.17 6.96
CA ARG A 25 -0.08 -0.84 7.52
C ARG A 25 0.11 0.19 6.42
N MET A 26 0.76 -0.19 5.32
CA MET A 26 0.90 0.68 4.15
C MET A 26 -0.45 1.03 3.53
N ALA A 27 -1.37 0.05 3.45
CA ALA A 27 -2.73 0.29 2.96
C ALA A 27 -3.52 1.25 3.87
N ALA A 28 -3.38 1.12 5.20
CA ALA A 28 -3.99 2.03 6.16
C ALA A 28 -3.44 3.47 6.04
N ALA A 29 -2.12 3.62 5.88
CA ALA A 29 -1.51 4.92 5.62
C ALA A 29 -2.01 5.54 4.30
N ALA A 30 -2.10 4.73 3.23
CA ALA A 30 -2.62 5.19 1.95
C ALA A 30 -4.10 5.61 2.00
N GLU A 31 -4.91 4.97 2.85
CA GLU A 31 -6.30 5.40 3.12
C GLU A 31 -6.34 6.72 3.89
N ALA A 32 -5.55 6.87 4.96
CA ALA A 32 -5.47 8.12 5.72
C ALA A 32 -5.03 9.31 4.86
N ILE A 33 -4.06 9.08 3.96
CA ILE A 33 -3.59 10.08 2.99
C ILE A 33 -4.70 10.47 2.01
N ARG A 34 -5.43 9.49 1.46
CA ARG A 34 -6.56 9.77 0.54
C ARG A 34 -7.63 10.61 1.21
N GLN A 35 -8.01 10.28 2.43
CA GLN A 35 -8.97 11.05 3.21
C GLN A 35 -8.47 12.47 3.49
N ARG A 36 -7.19 12.61 3.86
CA ARG A 36 -6.59 13.91 4.15
C ARG A 36 -6.54 14.85 2.94
N LEU A 37 -6.32 14.28 1.76
CA LEU A 37 -6.26 15.00 0.49
C LEU A 37 -7.64 15.18 -0.16
N GLY A 38 -8.69 14.54 0.37
CA GLY A 38 -10.02 14.56 -0.24
C GLY A 38 -10.04 13.97 -1.64
N LEU A 39 -9.16 13.00 -1.94
CA LEU A 39 -9.10 12.38 -3.25
C LEU A 39 -10.26 11.39 -3.39
N GLU A 40 -11.20 11.71 -4.27
CA GLU A 40 -12.26 10.79 -4.66
C GLU A 40 -11.72 9.68 -5.59
N THR A 41 -12.41 8.53 -5.60
CA THR A 41 -12.06 7.49 -6.56
C THR A 41 -12.49 7.90 -7.96
N LEU A 42 -11.76 7.44 -8.97
CA LEU A 42 -12.01 7.77 -10.38
C LEU A 42 -13.45 7.43 -10.83
N ALA A 43 -14.10 6.45 -10.18
CA ALA A 43 -15.46 6.01 -10.49
C ALA A 43 -16.54 7.00 -10.02
N ASP A 44 -16.29 7.76 -8.94
CA ASP A 44 -17.28 8.68 -8.36
C ASP A 44 -17.32 10.02 -9.12
N ARG A 45 -16.25 10.34 -9.86
CA ARG A 45 -16.17 11.54 -10.68
C ARG A 45 -16.89 11.36 -12.00
N LYS A 46 -18.22 11.53 -11.97
CA LYS A 46 -19.07 11.74 -13.17
C LYS A 46 -18.81 13.10 -13.85
N ARG A 47 -17.58 13.61 -13.86
CA ARG A 47 -17.20 14.87 -14.50
C ARG A 47 -15.91 14.72 -15.27
N ASP A 48 -15.99 14.93 -16.58
CA ASP A 48 -14.86 15.05 -17.52
C ASP A 48 -14.18 16.42 -17.37
N ALA A 49 -13.83 16.77 -16.14
CA ALA A 49 -13.06 17.95 -15.81
C ALA A 49 -11.74 17.47 -15.24
N LEU A 50 -10.65 17.80 -15.94
CA LEU A 50 -9.28 17.69 -15.47
C LEU A 50 -9.05 18.71 -14.33
N ASP A 51 -9.85 18.63 -13.28
CA ASP A 51 -9.75 19.50 -12.11
C ASP A 51 -8.66 18.92 -11.20
N PHE A 52 -7.45 19.42 -11.40
CA PHE A 52 -6.38 19.32 -10.43
C PHE A 52 -6.93 19.76 -9.07
N HIS A 53 -6.85 18.91 -8.06
CA HIS A 53 -7.31 19.28 -6.73
C HIS A 53 -6.39 20.39 -6.22
N ASP A 54 -6.98 21.47 -5.72
CA ASP A 54 -6.23 22.56 -5.09
C ASP A 54 -5.77 22.07 -3.70
N ILE A 55 -4.71 21.27 -3.68
CA ILE A 55 -4.16 20.69 -2.46
C ILE A 55 -3.27 21.74 -1.81
N SER A 56 -3.58 22.09 -0.56
CA SER A 56 -2.74 23.02 0.20
C SER A 56 -1.35 22.42 0.48
N VAL A 57 -0.32 23.26 0.49
CA VAL A 57 1.06 22.87 0.87
C VAL A 57 1.09 22.24 2.27
N ALA A 58 0.22 22.69 3.18
CA ALA A 58 0.06 22.08 4.49
C ALA A 58 -0.43 20.63 4.42
N ALA A 59 -1.43 20.34 3.57
CA ALA A 59 -1.92 18.98 3.39
C ALA A 59 -0.84 18.06 2.78
N ILE A 60 -0.03 18.56 1.85
CA ILE A 60 1.11 17.81 1.30
C ILE A 60 2.11 17.45 2.41
N ARG A 61 2.45 18.42 3.27
CA ARG A 61 3.37 18.18 4.40
C ARG A 61 2.86 17.07 5.31
N GLU A 62 1.61 17.15 5.72
CA GLU A 62 0.99 16.18 6.64
C GLU A 62 0.93 14.77 6.04
N VAL A 63 0.68 14.67 4.72
CA VAL A 63 0.67 13.39 4.01
C VAL A 63 2.06 12.75 3.97
N ILE A 64 3.10 13.56 3.75
CA ILE A 64 4.49 13.08 3.74
C ILE A 64 4.88 12.56 5.13
N GLU A 65 4.48 13.27 6.20
CA GLU A 65 4.72 12.87 7.58
C GLU A 65 4.05 11.52 7.90
N ILE A 66 2.78 11.35 7.55
CA ILE A 66 2.05 10.08 7.71
C ILE A 66 2.74 8.93 6.96
N ALA A 67 3.19 9.17 5.73
CA ALA A 67 3.88 8.16 4.93
C ALA A 67 5.24 7.78 5.53
N PHE A 68 5.99 8.77 6.00
CA PHE A 68 7.29 8.57 6.64
C PHE A 68 7.15 7.76 7.91
N ASP A 69 6.25 8.14 8.82
CA ASP A 69 6.04 7.45 10.10
C ASP A 69 5.58 6.01 9.90
N ALA A 70 4.69 5.77 8.92
CA ALA A 70 4.27 4.42 8.58
C ALA A 70 5.45 3.55 8.12
N GLY A 71 6.35 4.11 7.30
CA GLY A 71 7.57 3.46 6.83
C GLY A 71 8.58 3.20 7.93
N TRP A 72 8.86 4.21 8.75
CA TRP A 72 9.78 4.16 9.87
C TRP A 72 9.36 3.12 10.90
N ASN A 73 8.10 3.17 11.35
CA ASN A 73 7.57 2.21 12.31
C ASN A 73 7.53 0.79 11.74
N ALA A 74 7.31 0.63 10.43
CA ALA A 74 7.40 -0.69 9.79
C ALA A 74 8.83 -1.23 9.74
N GLY A 75 9.84 -0.37 9.65
CA GLY A 75 11.25 -0.74 9.69
C GLY A 75 11.75 -1.03 11.12
N PHE A 76 11.39 -0.19 12.08
CA PHE A 76 11.77 -0.34 13.49
C PHE A 76 11.25 -1.65 14.08
N GLU A 77 9.97 -1.96 13.86
CA GLU A 77 9.35 -3.22 14.29
C GLU A 77 9.94 -4.45 13.60
N ALA A 78 10.42 -4.30 12.37
CA ALA A 78 11.11 -5.38 11.66
C ALA A 78 12.52 -5.62 12.24
N GLY A 79 13.19 -4.56 12.69
CA GLY A 79 14.50 -4.64 13.35
C GLY A 79 14.42 -5.21 14.76
N SER A 80 13.37 -4.89 15.53
CA SER A 80 13.16 -5.44 16.88
C SER A 80 12.89 -6.95 16.85
N LEU A 81 12.14 -7.44 15.84
CA LEU A 81 11.89 -8.86 15.60
C LEU A 81 13.12 -9.69 15.16
N LEU A 82 14.23 -9.04 14.81
CA LEU A 82 15.49 -9.73 14.45
C LEU A 82 16.44 -9.89 15.64
N HIS A 83 16.09 -9.31 16.79
CA HIS A 83 16.95 -9.24 17.98
C HIS A 83 16.39 -9.97 19.21
N GLU A 84 15.36 -10.80 19.05
CA GLU A 84 14.88 -11.81 20.00
C GLU A 84 15.16 -13.23 19.47
#